data_AF-A0A2N8SYI6-F1
#
_entry.id   AF-A0A2N8SYI6-F1
#
_cell.length_a   1.000
_cell.length_b   1.000
_cell.length_c   1.000
_cell.angle_alpha   90.00
_cell.angle_beta   90.00
_cell.angle_gamma   90.00
#
_symmetry.space_group_name_H-M   'P 1'
#
loop_
_entity.id
_entity.type
_entity.pdbx_description
1 polymer ?
#
loop_
_entity_poly.entity_id
_entity_poly.type
_entity_poly.pdbx_seq_one_letter_code
_entity_poly.pdbx_strand_id
1 'polypeptide(L)'
;MQYMGLAVVVASSALLIALIAARVLAGGHWLLGWLRGTLGMSVLVIAGLIGLIAWDVTTYQSLVQGAPLVSLSFQADGQQRYQVKVEEGSRIRYVVLEGDLWQLDVRALHWKGLASLIGLKPGYRLERLSGRYLAVEQEDRAHRPSVALGHSQAGVDFWAWLQGCQCGSLLLEAQPRRVSYLPIADGASYTVEMAPTGLLAKPANDAAERAMKDW
;
A
#
# COMPACT_ATOMS: atom_id res chain seq x y z
N MET A 1 7.09 0.84 -70.95
CA MET A 1 8.40 1.34 -70.50
C MET A 1 8.43 1.85 -69.05
N GLN A 2 7.30 2.30 -68.44
CA GLN A 2 7.29 2.84 -67.06
C GLN A 2 7.36 1.78 -65.94
N TYR A 3 6.70 0.63 -66.09
CA TYR A 3 6.67 -0.42 -65.05
C TYR A 3 8.00 -1.17 -64.87
N MET A 4 8.84 -1.25 -65.92
CA MET A 4 10.18 -1.84 -65.79
C MET A 4 11.11 -0.98 -64.93
N GLY A 5 11.04 0.35 -65.06
CA GLY A 5 11.85 1.25 -64.22
C GLY A 5 11.50 1.11 -62.73
N LEU A 6 10.21 1.00 -62.43
CA LEU A 6 9.72 0.81 -61.06
C LEU A 6 10.10 -0.58 -60.52
N ALA A 7 10.03 -1.61 -61.35
CA ALA A 7 10.48 -2.96 -60.99
C ALA A 7 11.99 -3.02 -60.71
N VAL A 8 12.83 -2.32 -61.48
CA VAL A 8 14.27 -2.26 -61.23
C VAL A 8 14.57 -1.48 -59.96
N VAL A 9 13.87 -0.38 -59.68
CA VAL A 9 14.06 0.39 -58.44
C VAL A 9 13.62 -0.43 -57.21
N VAL A 10 12.50 -1.15 -57.30
CA VAL A 10 12.03 -2.01 -56.21
C VAL A 10 12.97 -3.21 -56.02
N ALA A 11 13.42 -3.85 -57.11
CA ALA A 11 14.34 -4.97 -57.05
C ALA A 11 15.72 -4.57 -56.51
N SER A 12 16.23 -3.40 -56.89
CA SER A 12 17.51 -2.87 -56.36
C SER A 12 17.38 -2.44 -54.90
N SER A 13 16.25 -1.87 -54.49
CA SER A 13 15.95 -1.57 -53.09
C SER A 13 15.84 -2.83 -52.24
N ALA A 14 15.15 -3.86 -52.75
CA ALA A 14 15.03 -5.16 -52.10
C ALA A 14 16.39 -5.86 -51.99
N LEU A 15 17.23 -5.79 -53.03
CA LEU A 15 18.59 -6.33 -53.01
C LEU A 15 19.48 -5.59 -52.01
N LEU A 16 19.38 -4.27 -51.92
CA LEU A 16 20.09 -3.46 -50.93
C LEU A 16 19.68 -3.83 -49.50
N ILE A 17 18.37 -3.95 -49.23
CA ILE A 17 17.86 -4.37 -47.92
C ILE A 17 18.32 -5.80 -47.59
N ALA A 18 18.28 -6.71 -48.56
CA ALA A 18 18.74 -8.09 -48.38
C ALA A 18 20.26 -8.16 -48.10
N LEU A 19 21.07 -7.34 -48.77
CA LEU A 19 22.52 -7.25 -48.54
C LEU A 19 22.85 -6.63 -47.18
N ILE A 20 22.11 -5.60 -46.75
CA ILE A 20 22.24 -5.00 -45.42
C ILE A 20 21.84 -6.01 -44.35
N ALA A 21 20.71 -6.70 -44.52
CA ALA A 21 20.25 -7.74 -43.60
C ALA A 21 21.27 -8.90 -43.52
N ALA A 22 21.80 -9.37 -44.65
CA ALA A 22 22.82 -10.42 -44.69
C ALA A 22 24.13 -9.98 -44.03
N ARG A 23 24.54 -8.71 -44.20
CA ARG A 23 25.76 -8.16 -43.56
C ARG A 23 25.58 -7.95 -42.06
N VAL A 24 24.38 -7.56 -41.62
CA VAL A 24 23.99 -7.44 -40.20
C VAL A 24 23.89 -8.81 -39.54
N LEU A 25 23.41 -9.83 -40.25
CA LEU A 25 23.34 -11.22 -39.78
C LEU A 25 24.73 -11.91 -39.79
N ALA A 26 25.58 -11.59 -40.75
CA ALA A 26 26.96 -12.12 -40.83
C ALA A 26 27.92 -11.46 -39.82
N GLY A 27 27.58 -10.25 -39.33
CA GLY A 27 28.29 -9.60 -38.24
C GLY A 27 27.78 -10.07 -36.89
N GLY A 28 28.45 -11.05 -36.28
CA GLY A 28 28.10 -11.68 -34.99
C GLY A 28 28.00 -10.75 -33.75
N HIS A 29 27.93 -9.43 -33.93
CA HIS A 29 27.84 -8.43 -32.87
C HIS A 29 26.50 -7.68 -32.85
N TRP A 30 25.64 -7.78 -33.88
CA TRP A 30 24.34 -7.09 -33.85
C TRP A 30 23.35 -7.77 -32.92
N LEU A 31 23.23 -9.11 -32.98
CA LEU A 31 22.40 -9.87 -32.05
C LEU A 31 22.92 -9.73 -30.61
N LEU A 32 24.24 -9.78 -30.40
CA LEU A 32 24.84 -9.55 -29.08
C LEU A 32 24.71 -8.10 -28.61
N GLY A 33 24.75 -7.11 -29.51
CA GLY A 33 24.53 -5.69 -29.21
C GLY A 33 23.08 -5.40 -28.86
N TRP A 34 22.13 -5.98 -29.60
CA TRP A 34 20.70 -5.94 -29.30
C TRP A 34 20.38 -6.66 -27.99
N LEU A 35 20.95 -7.85 -27.76
CA LEU A 35 20.78 -8.60 -26.51
C LEU A 35 21.39 -7.86 -25.31
N ARG A 36 22.56 -7.23 -25.47
CA ARG A 36 23.16 -6.37 -24.44
C ARG A 36 22.32 -5.13 -24.17
N GLY A 37 21.75 -4.52 -25.21
CA GLY A 37 20.87 -3.36 -25.10
C GLY A 37 19.56 -3.68 -24.41
N THR A 38 18.90 -4.78 -24.78
CA THR A 38 17.65 -5.25 -24.15
C THR A 38 17.90 -5.73 -22.72
N LEU A 39 18.99 -6.46 -22.48
CA LEU A 39 19.39 -6.84 -21.13
C LEU A 39 19.68 -5.61 -20.27
N GLY A 40 20.46 -4.64 -20.78
CA GLY A 40 20.74 -3.39 -20.08
C GLY A 40 19.47 -2.59 -19.77
N MET A 41 18.56 -2.46 -20.73
CA MET A 41 17.27 -1.80 -20.52
C MET A 41 16.41 -2.55 -19.49
N SER A 42 16.40 -3.89 -19.54
CA SER A 42 15.66 -4.70 -18.57
C SER A 42 16.20 -4.55 -17.15
N VAL A 43 17.52 -4.50 -16.99
CA VAL A 43 18.17 -4.25 -15.70
C VAL A 43 17.85 -2.85 -15.20
N LEU A 44 17.83 -1.83 -16.07
CA LEU A 44 17.45 -0.48 -15.69
C LEU A 44 15.98 -0.39 -15.26
N VAL A 45 15.07 -1.07 -15.97
CA VAL A 45 13.66 -1.17 -15.58
C VAL A 45 13.51 -1.86 -14.22
N ILE A 46 14.20 -2.99 -14.01
CA ILE A 46 14.19 -3.71 -12.74
C ILE A 46 14.76 -2.83 -11.62
N ALA A 47 15.87 -2.13 -11.85
CA ALA A 47 16.45 -1.20 -10.89
C ALA A 47 15.50 -0.06 -10.55
N GLY A 48 14.80 0.50 -11.54
CA GLY A 48 13.76 1.50 -11.35
C GLY A 48 12.59 0.98 -10.50
N LEU A 49 12.11 -0.24 -10.78
CA LEU A 49 11.07 -0.91 -9.99
C LEU A 49 11.52 -1.15 -8.54
N ILE A 50 12.74 -1.65 -8.33
CA ILE A 50 13.31 -1.84 -6.99
C ILE A 50 13.40 -0.50 -6.25
N GLY A 51 13.82 0.58 -6.93
CA GLY A 51 13.87 1.93 -6.36
C GLY A 51 12.50 2.43 -5.92
N LEU A 52 11.45 2.22 -6.72
CA LEU A 52 10.07 2.58 -6.37
C LEU A 52 9.54 1.78 -5.17
N ILE A 53 9.82 0.48 -5.13
CA ILE A 53 9.44 -0.38 -4.00
C ILE A 53 10.17 0.09 -2.74
N ALA A 54 11.48 0.33 -2.82
CA ALA A 54 12.27 0.82 -1.70
C ALA A 54 11.72 2.15 -1.18
N TRP A 55 11.32 3.07 -2.07
CA TRP A 55 10.70 4.33 -1.70
C TRP A 55 9.37 4.13 -0.96
N ASP A 56 8.45 3.30 -1.47
CA ASP A 56 7.18 3.03 -0.76
C ASP A 56 7.41 2.34 0.59
N VAL A 57 8.39 1.42 0.67
CA VAL A 57 8.76 0.73 1.91
C VAL A 57 9.27 1.69 2.99
N THR A 58 9.91 2.81 2.64
CA THR A 58 10.31 3.83 3.64
C THR A 58 9.13 4.46 4.39
N THR A 59 7.90 4.33 3.88
CA THR A 59 6.69 4.85 4.54
C THR A 59 6.16 3.93 5.63
N TYR A 60 6.69 2.70 5.75
CA TYR A 60 6.27 1.71 6.72
C TYR A 60 7.05 1.84 8.03
N GLN A 61 6.35 1.66 9.15
CA GLN A 61 6.96 1.61 10.47
C GLN A 61 7.20 0.17 10.91
N SER A 62 8.24 -0.06 11.71
CA SER A 62 8.52 -1.38 12.27
C SER A 62 7.43 -1.80 13.24
N LEU A 63 6.83 -2.95 13.00
CA LEU A 63 5.80 -3.54 13.84
C LEU A 63 6.45 -4.28 15.02
N VAL A 64 6.24 -3.77 16.22
CA VAL A 64 6.76 -4.37 17.47
C VAL A 64 5.59 -5.01 18.23
N GLN A 65 5.74 -6.27 18.62
CA GLN A 65 4.72 -6.96 19.42
C GLN A 65 4.70 -6.41 20.85
N GLY A 66 3.49 -6.23 21.40
CA GLY A 66 3.29 -5.77 22.78
C GLY A 66 3.53 -4.27 23.03
N ALA A 67 3.94 -3.51 22.02
CA ALA A 67 3.99 -2.05 22.09
C ALA A 67 2.72 -1.44 21.46
N PRO A 68 2.23 -0.31 21.99
CA PRO A 68 1.12 0.40 21.36
C PRO A 68 1.52 0.91 19.98
N LEU A 69 0.74 0.57 18.96
CA LEU A 69 0.92 1.02 17.58
C LEU A 69 0.40 2.44 17.40
N VAL A 70 -0.79 2.70 17.94
CA VAL A 70 -1.44 4.01 17.87
C VAL A 70 -2.34 4.20 19.08
N SER A 71 -2.35 5.42 19.59
CA SER A 71 -3.31 5.88 20.59
C SER A 71 -4.32 6.81 19.91
N LEU A 72 -5.61 6.56 20.15
CA LEU A 72 -6.72 7.32 19.63
C LEU A 72 -7.48 7.95 20.79
N SER A 73 -7.49 9.27 20.88
CA SER A 73 -8.29 10.00 21.88
C SER A 73 -9.41 10.75 21.19
N PHE A 74 -10.64 10.56 21.67
CA PHE A 74 -11.86 11.11 21.11
C PHE A 74 -12.35 12.26 21.99
N GLN A 75 -12.66 13.39 21.38
CA GLN A 75 -13.25 14.55 22.04
C GLN A 75 -14.48 15.00 21.25
N ALA A 76 -15.61 15.19 21.93
CA ALA A 76 -16.84 15.63 21.27
C ALA A 76 -16.70 17.07 20.74
N ASP A 77 -17.02 17.24 19.46
CA ASP A 77 -17.04 18.53 18.74
C ASP A 77 -18.46 18.86 18.22
N GLY A 78 -19.44 18.00 18.49
CA GLY A 78 -20.84 18.18 18.09
C GLY A 78 -21.66 16.92 18.29
N GLN A 79 -22.89 16.92 17.75
CA GLN A 79 -23.76 15.75 17.78
C GLN A 79 -23.17 14.66 16.86
N GLN A 80 -22.75 13.53 17.45
CA GLN A 80 -22.15 12.40 16.74
C GLN A 80 -20.93 12.79 15.88
N ARG A 81 -20.20 13.83 16.31
CA ARG A 81 -19.01 14.37 15.67
C ARG A 81 -17.91 14.54 16.71
N TYR A 82 -16.75 13.97 16.42
CA TYR A 82 -15.65 13.86 17.35
C TYR A 82 -14.35 14.29 16.69
N GLN A 83 -13.58 15.12 17.39
CA GLN A 83 -12.19 15.36 17.06
C GLN A 83 -11.35 14.21 17.64
N VAL A 84 -10.65 13.49 16.77
CA VAL A 84 -9.82 12.35 17.13
C VAL A 84 -8.35 12.77 17.05
N LYS A 85 -7.66 12.70 18.19
CA LYS A 85 -6.20 12.79 18.26
C LYS A 85 -5.63 11.40 17.97
N VAL A 86 -4.91 11.27 16.86
CA VAL A 86 -4.21 10.06 16.42
C VAL A 86 -2.73 10.23 16.74
N GLU A 87 -2.21 9.41 17.65
CA GLU A 87 -0.83 9.47 18.11
C GLU A 87 -0.09 8.16 17.76
N GLU A 88 0.85 8.26 16.82
CA GLU A 88 1.63 7.15 16.29
C GLU A 88 3.11 7.40 16.65
N GLY A 89 3.52 6.91 17.83
CA GLY A 89 4.83 7.22 18.40
C GLY A 89 4.98 8.73 18.67
N SER A 90 5.86 9.41 17.94
CA SER A 90 6.07 10.87 18.04
C SER A 90 5.19 11.69 17.10
N ARG A 91 4.46 11.05 16.17
CA ARG A 91 3.62 11.74 15.20
C ARG A 91 2.20 11.91 15.75
N ILE A 92 1.77 13.16 15.91
CA ILE A 92 0.42 13.51 16.35
C ILE A 92 -0.33 14.16 15.19
N ARG A 93 -1.57 13.72 14.98
CA ARG A 93 -2.48 14.25 13.96
C ARG A 93 -3.89 14.36 14.53
N TYR A 94 -4.62 15.38 14.11
CA TYR A 94 -6.01 15.57 14.49
C TYR A 94 -6.88 15.34 13.26
N VAL A 95 -7.92 14.53 13.42
CA VAL A 95 -8.90 14.24 12.37
C VAL A 95 -10.30 14.41 12.94
N VAL A 96 -11.26 14.74 12.09
CA VAL A 96 -12.68 14.78 12.49
C VAL A 96 -13.32 13.48 12.03
N LEU A 97 -13.96 12.78 12.96
CA LEU A 97 -14.71 11.56 12.71
C LEU A 97 -16.16 11.77 13.11
N GLU A 98 -17.09 11.28 12.29
CA GLU A 98 -18.51 11.32 12.60
C GLU A 98 -19.02 9.89 12.75
N GLY A 99 -20.01 9.68 13.63
CA GLY A 99 -20.57 8.36 13.95
C GLY A 99 -20.53 8.03 15.44
N ASP A 100 -21.11 6.89 15.79
CA ASP A 100 -21.20 6.37 17.16
C ASP A 100 -20.13 5.30 17.44
N LEU A 101 -19.68 4.62 16.39
CA LEU A 101 -18.66 3.57 16.42
C LEU A 101 -17.46 3.99 15.58
N TRP A 102 -16.26 3.55 15.94
CA TRP A 102 -15.05 3.73 15.16
C TRP A 102 -14.41 2.39 14.78
N GLN A 103 -13.68 2.38 13.66
CA GLN A 103 -12.94 1.23 13.16
C GLN A 103 -11.63 1.72 12.53
N LEU A 104 -10.55 0.99 12.75
CA LEU A 104 -9.23 1.32 12.21
C LEU A 104 -8.74 0.22 11.26
N ASP A 105 -8.38 0.62 10.05
CA ASP A 105 -7.77 -0.23 9.03
C ASP A 105 -6.27 0.05 8.94
N VAL A 106 -5.49 -1.03 8.91
CA VAL A 106 -4.03 -1.01 8.88
C VAL A 106 -3.54 -2.00 7.84
N ARG A 107 -2.55 -1.57 7.06
CA ARG A 107 -1.83 -2.44 6.14
C ARG A 107 -0.61 -3.01 6.84
N ALA A 108 -0.55 -4.32 6.95
CA ALA A 108 0.62 -5.02 7.47
C ALA A 108 1.40 -5.68 6.32
N LEU A 109 2.73 -5.64 6.43
CA LEU A 109 3.68 -6.38 5.61
C LEU A 109 4.43 -7.34 6.51
N HIS A 110 4.33 -8.63 6.20
CA HIS A 110 4.94 -9.69 6.98
C HIS A 110 6.02 -10.41 6.20
N TRP A 111 7.23 -10.46 6.74
CA TRP A 111 8.35 -11.21 6.16
C TRP A 111 8.23 -12.69 6.49
N LYS A 112 8.44 -13.56 5.50
CA LYS A 112 8.37 -15.02 5.63
C LYS A 112 9.73 -15.67 5.40
N GLY A 113 9.89 -16.89 5.91
CA GLY A 113 11.04 -17.75 5.66
C GLY A 113 12.38 -17.11 6.07
N LEU A 114 13.35 -17.11 5.14
CA LEU A 114 14.70 -16.61 5.39
C LEU A 114 14.73 -15.12 5.76
N ALA A 115 13.79 -14.31 5.24
CA ALA A 115 13.72 -12.89 5.55
C ALA A 115 13.42 -12.64 7.05
N SER A 116 12.51 -13.43 7.63
CA SER A 116 12.25 -13.39 9.07
C SER A 116 13.42 -13.91 9.90
N LEU A 117 14.16 -14.92 9.39
CA LEU A 117 15.30 -15.53 10.08
C LEU A 117 16.51 -14.59 10.17
N ILE A 118 16.73 -13.73 9.17
CA ILE A 118 17.79 -12.70 9.21
C ILE A 118 17.39 -11.46 10.03
N GLY A 119 16.24 -11.49 10.72
CA GLY A 119 15.81 -10.45 11.65
C GLY A 119 15.07 -9.27 11.01
N LEU A 120 14.57 -9.38 9.78
CA LEU A 120 13.74 -8.33 9.18
C LEU A 120 12.41 -8.23 9.94
N LYS A 121 12.15 -7.06 10.52
CA LYS A 121 10.92 -6.81 11.27
C LYS A 121 9.75 -6.57 10.31
N PRO A 122 8.55 -7.09 10.62
CA PRO A 122 7.35 -6.76 9.85
C PRO A 122 7.08 -5.26 9.86
N GLY A 123 6.44 -4.77 8.81
CA GLY A 123 6.08 -3.37 8.64
C GLY A 123 4.58 -3.15 8.84
N TYR A 124 4.20 -1.98 9.33
CA TYR A 124 2.79 -1.55 9.34
C TYR A 124 2.63 -0.10 8.86
N ARG A 125 1.44 0.19 8.34
CA ARG A 125 1.01 1.54 7.93
C ARG A 125 -0.47 1.71 8.22
N LEU A 126 -0.84 2.78 8.93
CA LEU A 126 -2.23 3.16 9.12
C LEU A 126 -2.85 3.53 7.77
N GLU A 127 -4.04 3.01 7.46
CA GLU A 127 -4.71 3.27 6.18
C GLU A 127 -5.87 4.23 6.37
N ARG A 128 -6.84 3.85 7.20
CA ARG A 128 -8.12 4.56 7.29
C ARG A 128 -8.72 4.42 8.68
N LEU A 129 -9.27 5.52 9.18
CA LEU A 129 -10.17 5.55 10.33
C LEU A 129 -11.59 5.78 9.80
N SER A 130 -12.51 4.89 10.12
CA SER A 130 -13.91 5.01 9.70
C SER A 130 -14.84 5.02 10.90
N GLY A 131 -15.83 5.91 10.84
CA GLY A 131 -16.95 5.95 11.74
C GLY A 131 -18.13 5.15 11.19
N ARG A 132 -19.05 4.78 12.07
CA ARG A 132 -20.33 4.15 11.71
C ARG A 132 -21.41 4.63 12.66
N TYR A 133 -22.60 4.89 12.14
CA TYR A 133 -23.78 5.22 12.93
C TYR A 133 -24.51 3.94 13.38
N LEU A 134 -25.08 3.97 14.59
CA LEU A 134 -25.93 2.88 15.06
C LEU A 134 -27.32 2.92 14.41
N ALA A 135 -27.83 4.12 14.14
CA ALA A 135 -29.11 4.29 13.46
C ALA A 135 -28.95 4.07 11.94
N VAL A 136 -29.72 3.14 11.39
CA VAL A 136 -29.66 2.76 9.97
C VAL A 136 -30.06 3.94 9.06
N GLU A 137 -31.05 4.73 9.47
CA GLU A 137 -31.53 5.89 8.73
C GLU A 137 -30.47 7.00 8.62
N GLN A 138 -29.57 7.07 9.60
CA GLN A 138 -28.44 8.00 9.59
C GLN A 138 -27.32 7.47 8.69
N GLU A 139 -27.01 6.17 8.76
CA GLU A 139 -25.97 5.54 7.94
C GLU A 139 -26.30 5.61 6.43
N ASP A 140 -27.56 5.43 6.03
CA ASP A 140 -27.96 5.52 4.61
C ASP A 140 -27.88 6.95 4.05
N ARG A 141 -28.00 7.97 4.93
CA ARG A 141 -27.92 9.38 4.54
C ARG A 141 -26.51 9.95 4.67
N ALA A 142 -25.74 9.47 5.63
CA ALA A 142 -24.37 9.89 5.86
C ALA A 142 -23.46 9.28 4.79
N HIS A 143 -22.71 10.12 4.09
CA HIS A 143 -21.62 9.63 3.25
C HIS A 143 -20.56 9.02 4.18
N ARG A 144 -20.49 7.69 4.26
CA ARG A 144 -19.56 6.88 5.09
C ARG A 144 -18.39 7.70 5.68
N PRO A 145 -18.48 8.13 6.95
CA PRO A 145 -17.53 9.08 7.53
C PRO A 145 -16.19 8.38 7.72
N SER A 146 -15.28 8.53 6.76
CA SER A 146 -13.97 7.91 6.81
C SER A 146 -12.86 8.87 6.45
N VAL A 147 -11.77 8.79 7.22
CA VAL A 147 -10.60 9.64 7.07
C VAL A 147 -9.40 8.75 6.72
N ALA A 148 -8.73 9.09 5.62
CA ALA A 148 -7.48 8.44 5.24
C ALA A 148 -6.36 8.89 6.19
N LEU A 149 -5.75 7.94 6.90
CA LEU A 149 -4.61 8.17 7.80
C LEU A 149 -3.27 7.96 7.09
N GLY A 150 -3.26 7.13 6.04
CA GLY A 150 -2.11 6.89 5.19
C GLY A 150 -2.35 7.41 3.77
N HIS A 151 -1.34 8.09 3.22
CA HIS A 151 -1.29 8.41 1.79
C HIS A 151 -0.11 7.63 1.18
N SER A 152 -0.35 6.86 0.12
CA SER A 152 0.73 6.47 -0.79
C SER A 152 1.15 7.74 -1.54
N GLN A 153 2.37 8.21 -1.31
CA GLN A 153 2.84 9.51 -1.82
C GLN A 153 3.13 9.48 -3.33
N ALA A 154 3.16 8.31 -3.96
CA ALA A 154 3.68 8.15 -5.32
C ALA A 154 2.67 7.60 -6.34
N GLY A 155 1.40 7.38 -5.96
CA GLY A 155 0.40 6.73 -6.84
C GLY A 155 0.69 5.25 -7.16
N VAL A 156 1.86 4.74 -6.73
CA VAL A 156 2.25 3.34 -6.78
C VAL A 156 1.97 2.73 -5.41
N ASP A 157 1.11 1.72 -5.37
CA ASP A 157 0.73 1.00 -4.15
C ASP A 157 1.25 -0.43 -4.24
N PHE A 158 2.50 -0.63 -3.81
CA PHE A 158 3.15 -1.94 -3.86
C PHE A 158 2.37 -2.98 -3.06
N TRP A 159 1.79 -2.56 -1.93
CA TRP A 159 0.97 -3.44 -1.10
C TRP A 159 -0.30 -3.89 -1.81
N ALA A 160 -1.02 -2.97 -2.49
CA ALA A 160 -2.20 -3.34 -3.27
C ALA A 160 -1.87 -4.25 -4.46
N TRP A 161 -0.73 -4.01 -5.13
CA TRP A 161 -0.25 -4.91 -6.19
C TRP A 161 0.07 -6.30 -5.66
N LEU A 162 0.77 -6.39 -4.51
CA LEU A 162 1.12 -7.66 -3.87
C LEU A 162 -0.14 -8.44 -3.47
N GLN A 163 -1.16 -7.75 -2.94
CA GLN A 163 -2.43 -8.35 -2.57
C GLN A 163 -3.22 -8.82 -3.82
N GLY A 164 -3.30 -8.01 -4.87
CA GLY A 164 -4.09 -8.29 -6.07
C GLY A 164 -3.50 -9.39 -6.95
N CYS A 165 -2.16 -9.43 -7.08
CA CYS A 165 -1.46 -10.49 -7.80
C CYS A 165 -1.59 -11.85 -7.08
N GLN A 166 -1.92 -11.85 -5.79
CA GLN A 166 -1.75 -12.99 -4.87
C GLN A 166 -0.34 -13.58 -4.93
N CYS A 167 0.60 -12.81 -5.47
CA CYS A 167 2.00 -13.16 -5.66
C CYS A 167 2.79 -12.96 -4.37
N GLY A 168 2.14 -13.25 -3.22
CA GLY A 168 2.76 -13.27 -1.91
C GLY A 168 3.95 -14.22 -1.96
N SER A 169 5.13 -13.65 -2.20
CA SER A 169 6.34 -14.41 -2.38
C SER A 169 6.60 -15.24 -1.11
N LEU A 170 7.37 -16.33 -1.25
CA LEU A 170 7.91 -17.09 -0.12
C LEU A 170 8.61 -16.20 0.95
N LEU A 171 8.93 -14.96 0.62
CA LEU A 171 9.65 -14.00 1.45
C LEU A 171 8.76 -12.89 2.04
N LEU A 172 7.62 -12.54 1.44
CA LEU A 172 6.81 -11.37 1.83
C LEU A 172 5.32 -11.56 1.55
N GLU A 173 4.50 -11.22 2.53
CA GLU A 173 3.04 -11.27 2.46
C GLU A 173 2.40 -9.95 2.90
N ALA A 174 1.46 -9.46 2.09
CA ALA A 174 0.59 -8.33 2.42
C ALA A 174 -0.66 -8.85 3.14
N GLN A 175 -0.90 -8.39 4.37
CA GLN A 175 -2.09 -8.76 5.14
C GLN A 175 -2.87 -7.51 5.54
N PRO A 176 -4.15 -7.39 5.15
CA PRO A 176 -5.02 -6.36 5.71
C PRO A 176 -5.33 -6.72 7.16
N ARG A 177 -5.21 -5.75 8.06
CA ARG A 177 -5.59 -5.90 9.46
C ARG A 177 -6.54 -4.79 9.85
N ARG A 178 -7.53 -5.13 10.65
CA ARG A 178 -8.61 -4.23 11.04
C ARG A 178 -8.92 -4.43 12.51
N VAL A 179 -9.14 -3.32 13.21
CA VAL A 179 -9.78 -3.31 14.52
C VAL A 179 -11.28 -3.31 14.30
N SER A 180 -12.03 -4.18 14.97
CA SER A 180 -13.50 -4.21 14.90
C SER A 180 -14.13 -2.90 15.37
N TYR A 181 -15.40 -2.67 14.99
CA TYR A 181 -16.14 -1.50 15.45
C TYR A 181 -16.21 -1.43 16.98
N LEU A 182 -15.81 -0.29 17.54
CA LEU A 182 -15.84 0.00 18.97
C LEU A 182 -16.58 1.31 19.23
N PRO A 183 -17.24 1.46 20.40
CA PRO A 183 -17.99 2.66 20.74
C PRO A 183 -17.07 3.89 20.84
N ILE A 184 -17.60 5.04 20.44
CA ILE A 184 -17.01 6.35 20.66
C ILE A 184 -17.72 6.99 21.85
N ALA A 185 -16.96 7.57 22.77
CA ALA A 185 -17.49 8.39 23.84
C ALA A 185 -16.62 9.64 24.03
N ASP A 186 -17.21 10.69 24.60
CA ASP A 186 -16.48 11.92 24.88
C ASP A 186 -15.38 11.68 25.92
N GLY A 187 -14.17 12.16 25.60
CA GLY A 187 -12.97 11.93 26.37
C GLY A 187 -12.45 10.50 26.33
N ALA A 188 -13.05 9.56 25.57
CA ALA A 188 -12.58 8.18 25.51
C ALA A 188 -11.22 8.07 24.80
N SER A 189 -10.31 7.27 25.36
CA SER A 189 -9.03 6.97 24.71
C SER A 189 -8.84 5.48 24.54
N TYR A 190 -8.39 5.06 23.36
CA TYR A 190 -8.14 3.68 22.98
C TYR A 190 -6.71 3.50 22.49
N THR A 191 -6.07 2.44 22.96
CA THR A 191 -4.74 2.05 22.52
C THR A 191 -4.84 0.82 21.65
N VAL A 192 -4.30 0.88 20.43
CA VAL A 192 -4.27 -0.25 19.50
C VAL A 192 -2.89 -0.88 19.54
N GLU A 193 -2.83 -2.19 19.74
CA GLU A 193 -1.59 -2.97 19.80
C GLU A 193 -1.68 -4.21 18.90
N MET A 194 -0.52 -4.75 18.54
CA MET A 194 -0.43 -6.03 17.83
C MET A 194 -0.45 -7.18 18.83
N ALA A 195 -1.57 -7.90 18.89
CA ALA A 195 -1.72 -9.14 19.63
C ALA A 195 -1.39 -10.36 18.73
N PRO A 196 -1.12 -11.54 19.32
CA PRO A 196 -0.84 -12.76 18.55
C PRO A 196 -1.96 -13.16 17.57
N THR A 197 -3.21 -12.83 17.91
CA THR A 197 -4.40 -13.13 17.10
C THR A 197 -4.72 -12.03 16.08
N GLY A 198 -4.12 -10.85 16.18
CA GLY A 198 -4.38 -9.72 15.29
C GLY A 198 -4.27 -8.36 15.98
N LEU A 199 -4.89 -7.34 15.39
CA LEU A 199 -4.97 -6.03 16.03
C LEU A 199 -6.00 -6.05 17.15
N LEU A 200 -5.59 -5.58 18.32
CA LEU A 200 -6.45 -5.45 19.48
C LEU A 200 -6.48 -3.99 19.92
N ALA A 201 -7.67 -3.46 20.13
CA ALA A 201 -7.85 -2.16 20.76
C ALA A 201 -8.26 -2.34 22.23
N LYS A 202 -7.55 -1.64 23.11
CA LYS A 202 -7.77 -1.65 24.56
C LYS A 202 -8.22 -0.27 25.01
N PRO A 203 -9.14 -0.18 26.00
CA PRO A 203 -9.49 1.10 26.61
C PRO A 203 -8.27 1.61 27.39
N ALA A 204 -7.93 2.89 27.21
CA ALA A 204 -6.80 3.54 27.87
C ALA A 204 -7.23 4.42 29.05
N ASN A 205 -8.55 4.60 29.25
CA ASN A 205 -9.11 5.38 30.35
C ASN A 205 -10.53 4.93 30.76
N ASP A 206 -11.02 5.47 31.88
CA ASP A 206 -12.33 5.15 32.45
C ASP A 206 -13.51 5.50 31.52
N ALA A 207 -13.35 6.52 30.67
CA ALA A 207 -14.37 6.89 29.68
C ALA A 207 -14.53 5.81 28.61
N ALA A 208 -13.40 5.31 28.06
CA ALA A 208 -13.39 4.22 27.11
C ALA A 208 -13.86 2.90 27.74
N GLU A 209 -13.47 2.63 29.00
CA GLU A 209 -13.88 1.41 29.69
C GLU A 209 -15.39 1.37 29.94
N ARG A 210 -15.98 2.50 30.36
CA ARG A 210 -17.44 2.63 30.49
C ARG A 210 -18.14 2.45 29.16
N ALA A 211 -17.66 3.12 28.12
CA ALA A 211 -18.23 2.98 26.77
C ALA A 211 -18.22 1.52 26.28
N MET A 212 -17.18 0.74 26.57
CA MET A 212 -17.14 -0.68 26.21
C MET A 212 -18.00 -1.59 27.11
N LYS A 213 -18.28 -1.20 28.36
CA LYS A 213 -19.16 -1.96 29.26
C LYS A 213 -20.64 -1.76 28.92
N ASP A 214 -20.98 -0.58 28.44
CA ASP A 214 -22.34 -0.20 28.03
C ASP A 214 -22.70 -0.70 26.62
N TRP A 215 -21.77 -1.41 25.95
CA TRP A 215 -21.88 -1.99 24.61
C TRP A 215 -22.06 -3.51 24.66
#